data_AF-A0A0B2PC57-F1
#
_entry.id   AF-A0A0B2PC57-F1
#
_cell.length_a   1.000
_cell.length_b   1.000
_cell.length_c   1.000
_cell.angle_alpha   90.00
_cell.angle_beta   90.00
_cell.angle_gamma   90.00
#
_symmetry.space_group_name_H-M   'P 1'
#
loop_
_entity.id
_entity.type
_entity.pdbx_description
1 polymer ?
#
loop_
_entity_poly.entity_id
_entity_poly.type
_entity_poly.pdbx_seq_one_letter_code
_entity_poly.pdbx_strand_id
1 'polypeptide(L)'
;MEACITPTPKVTGGNLKPFPSRLYAIPPRIASGLVPGVSSETYQDDNKKWKKHVKAYKKTNRLLDSGRYRNIMDMNAGLGSFAAAIHSSKLWVMNVVPTIAEANTLGVIYERGLIGIYHDWCEAFSTYPRTYDLIHAHGVFSLYKDKCKAEDILLEMDRILRPEGAVIFRDEVDVLIKVKKIVGGMRWDTKMVDHEDGPLVPEKVLVAVKQYWVTNSTSTQ
;
A
#
# COMPACT_ATOMS: atom_id res chain seq x y z
N MET A 1 16.20 8.19 -43.08
CA MET A 1 16.15 7.78 -41.66
C MET A 1 15.11 6.69 -41.56
N GLU A 2 15.53 5.45 -41.31
CA GLU A 2 14.58 4.39 -40.95
C GLU A 2 13.97 4.73 -39.60
N ALA A 3 12.65 4.64 -39.50
CA ALA A 3 11.97 4.82 -38.22
C ALA A 3 12.44 3.71 -37.28
N CYS A 4 13.11 4.07 -36.18
CA CYS A 4 13.36 3.18 -35.05
C CYS A 4 12.02 2.88 -34.36
N ILE A 5 11.18 2.09 -35.02
CA ILE A 5 10.01 1.48 -34.40
C ILE A 5 10.57 0.30 -33.63
N THR A 6 10.80 0.48 -32.33
CA THR A 6 11.00 -0.64 -31.42
C THR A 6 9.82 -1.58 -31.65
N PRO A 7 10.03 -2.81 -32.16
CA PRO A 7 8.93 -3.74 -32.33
C PRO A 7 8.31 -3.88 -30.95
N THR A 8 7.06 -3.46 -30.79
CA THR A 8 6.32 -3.82 -29.59
C THR A 8 6.50 -5.31 -29.48
N PRO A 9 7.06 -5.83 -28.37
CA PRO A 9 7.03 -7.26 -28.18
C PRO A 9 5.58 -7.66 -28.42
N LYS A 10 5.34 -8.83 -29.01
CA LYS A 10 4.05 -9.49 -28.81
C LYS A 10 3.95 -9.79 -27.31
N VAL A 11 3.89 -8.76 -26.46
CA VAL A 11 3.35 -8.84 -25.13
C VAL A 11 1.93 -9.20 -25.45
N THR A 12 1.69 -10.49 -25.33
CA THR A 12 0.39 -11.07 -25.08
C THR A 12 -0.21 -10.28 -23.93
N GLY A 13 -0.76 -9.11 -24.20
CA GLY A 13 -1.92 -8.60 -23.50
C GLY A 13 -3.04 -9.57 -23.84
N GLY A 14 -2.88 -10.83 -23.43
CA GLY A 14 -3.80 -11.91 -23.73
C GLY A 14 -5.17 -11.44 -23.29
N ASN A 15 -6.20 -11.78 -24.07
CA ASN A 15 -7.58 -11.30 -23.92
C ASN A 15 -7.95 -10.88 -22.48
N LEU A 16 -7.67 -9.63 -22.14
CA LEU A 16 -7.91 -9.11 -20.81
C LEU A 16 -9.42 -8.97 -20.65
N LYS A 17 -9.95 -9.41 -19.50
CA LYS A 17 -11.35 -9.18 -19.20
C LYS A 17 -11.63 -7.67 -19.14
N PRO A 18 -12.86 -7.21 -19.39
CA PRO A 18 -13.22 -5.83 -19.13
C PRO A 18 -13.16 -5.52 -17.63
N PHE A 19 -12.94 -4.25 -17.29
CA PHE A 19 -13.12 -3.76 -15.93
C PHE A 19 -14.63 -3.74 -15.58
N PRO A 20 -15.05 -4.11 -14.35
CA PRO A 20 -14.24 -4.44 -13.17
C PRO A 20 -13.82 -5.91 -13.05
N SER A 21 -14.30 -6.80 -13.93
CA SER A 21 -14.03 -8.25 -13.83
C SER A 21 -12.54 -8.60 -13.89
N ARG A 22 -11.72 -7.83 -14.64
CA ARG A 22 -10.26 -8.02 -14.69
C ARG A 22 -9.55 -7.84 -13.35
N LEU A 23 -10.14 -7.10 -12.41
CA LEU A 23 -9.54 -6.87 -11.10
C LEU A 23 -9.32 -8.16 -10.30
N TYR A 24 -10.17 -9.16 -10.54
CA TYR A 24 -10.16 -10.47 -9.88
C TYR A 24 -9.77 -11.63 -10.80
N ALA A 25 -9.66 -11.38 -12.11
CA ALA A 25 -9.19 -12.38 -13.05
C ALA A 25 -7.71 -12.68 -12.80
N ILE A 26 -7.26 -13.88 -13.18
CA ILE A 26 -5.84 -14.24 -13.17
C ILE A 26 -5.18 -13.47 -14.32
N PRO A 27 -4.17 -12.63 -14.05
CA PRO A 27 -3.44 -11.90 -15.09
C PRO A 27 -2.73 -12.86 -16.05
N PRO A 28 -2.78 -12.64 -17.38
CA PRO A 28 -2.12 -13.49 -18.37
C PRO A 28 -0.66 -13.80 -18.05
N ARG A 29 0.12 -12.85 -17.52
CA ARG A 29 1.53 -13.11 -17.18
C ARG A 29 1.73 -14.11 -16.05
N ILE A 30 0.77 -14.18 -15.12
CA ILE A 30 0.80 -15.16 -14.02
C ILE A 30 0.40 -16.53 -14.58
N ALA A 31 -0.64 -16.56 -15.43
CA ALA A 31 -1.06 -17.79 -16.09
C ALA A 31 0.02 -18.38 -17.00
N SER A 32 0.85 -17.54 -17.62
CA SER A 32 1.97 -17.96 -18.46
C SER A 32 3.29 -18.17 -17.71
N GLY A 33 3.31 -18.05 -16.38
CA GLY A 33 4.51 -18.27 -15.56
C GLY A 33 5.64 -17.23 -15.77
N LEU A 34 5.32 -16.03 -16.27
CA LEU A 34 6.31 -14.97 -16.53
C LEU A 34 6.67 -14.16 -15.27
N VAL A 35 6.00 -14.42 -14.14
CA VAL A 35 6.30 -13.79 -12.85
C VAL A 35 6.99 -14.82 -11.96
N PRO A 36 8.30 -14.68 -11.71
CA PRO A 36 9.04 -15.61 -10.86
C PRO A 36 8.38 -15.74 -9.48
N GLY A 37 8.22 -16.98 -9.00
CA GLY A 37 7.67 -17.25 -7.67
C GLY A 37 6.16 -17.07 -7.50
N VAL A 38 5.41 -16.70 -8.56
CA VAL A 38 3.97 -16.45 -8.48
C VAL A 38 3.21 -17.39 -9.43
N SER A 39 2.50 -18.36 -8.86
CA SER A 39 1.55 -19.23 -9.57
C SER A 39 0.11 -18.69 -9.49
N SER A 40 -0.79 -19.29 -10.28
CA SER A 40 -2.22 -18.96 -10.25
C SER A 40 -2.84 -19.21 -8.86
N GLU A 41 -2.41 -20.26 -8.18
CA GLU A 41 -2.85 -20.61 -6.82
C GLU A 41 -2.37 -19.56 -5.82
N THR A 42 -1.08 -19.20 -5.86
CA THR A 42 -0.52 -18.18 -4.96
C THR A 42 -1.22 -16.82 -5.12
N TYR A 43 -1.57 -16.44 -6.36
CA TYR A 43 -2.34 -15.24 -6.64
C TYR A 43 -3.75 -15.28 -6.06
N GLN A 44 -4.43 -16.43 -6.13
CA GLN A 44 -5.75 -16.58 -5.54
C GLN A 44 -5.71 -16.53 -4.02
N ASP A 45 -4.70 -17.15 -3.42
CA ASP A 45 -4.53 -17.16 -1.96
C ASP A 45 -4.14 -15.79 -1.42
N ASP A 46 -3.29 -15.05 -2.13
CA ASP A 46 -2.99 -13.65 -1.83
C ASP A 46 -4.27 -12.78 -1.87
N ASN A 47 -5.11 -12.95 -2.89
CA ASN A 47 -6.41 -12.25 -2.95
C ASN A 47 -7.34 -12.60 -1.78
N LYS A 48 -7.40 -13.87 -1.36
CA LYS A 48 -8.20 -14.28 -0.19
C LYS A 48 -7.64 -13.67 1.10
N LYS A 49 -6.32 -13.69 1.25
CA LYS A 49 -5.60 -13.12 2.39
C LYS A 49 -5.86 -11.61 2.51
N TRP A 50 -5.74 -10.85 1.42
CA TRP A 50 -6.03 -9.41 1.44
C TRP A 50 -7.49 -9.07 1.70
N LYS A 51 -8.45 -9.86 1.19
CA LYS A 51 -9.88 -9.71 1.56
C LYS A 51 -10.09 -9.87 3.06
N LYS A 52 -9.39 -10.81 3.69
CA LYS A 52 -9.43 -11.03 5.14
C LYS A 52 -8.81 -9.86 5.91
N HIS A 53 -7.62 -9.41 5.52
CA HIS A 53 -6.93 -8.25 6.12
C HIS A 53 -7.79 -6.99 6.06
N VAL A 54 -8.32 -6.65 4.87
CA VAL A 54 -9.17 -5.47 4.68
C VAL A 54 -10.44 -5.56 5.53
N LYS A 55 -11.05 -6.75 5.67
CA LYS A 55 -12.19 -6.95 6.57
C LYS A 55 -11.82 -6.70 8.04
N ALA A 56 -10.62 -7.07 8.47
CA ALA A 56 -10.14 -6.76 9.81
C ALA A 56 -9.87 -5.25 10.00
N TYR A 57 -9.24 -4.60 9.02
CA TYR A 57 -9.00 -3.15 9.06
C TYR A 57 -10.29 -2.36 9.19
N LYS A 58 -11.35 -2.74 8.45
CA LYS A 58 -12.68 -2.10 8.52
C LYS A 58 -13.31 -2.17 9.90
N LYS A 59 -13.08 -3.25 10.65
CA LYS A 59 -13.56 -3.37 12.05
C LYS A 59 -12.85 -2.40 12.98
N THR A 60 -11.55 -2.20 12.78
CA THR A 60 -10.71 -1.32 13.61
C THR A 60 -10.89 0.16 13.25
N ASN A 61 -10.98 0.46 11.95
CA ASN A 61 -11.10 1.81 11.40
C ASN A 61 -12.40 1.91 10.58
N ARG A 62 -13.49 2.26 11.25
CA ARG A 62 -14.83 2.39 10.63
C ARG A 62 -14.87 3.42 9.50
N LEU A 63 -13.90 4.34 9.44
CA LEU A 63 -13.84 5.36 8.39
C LEU A 63 -13.53 4.76 7.00
N LEU A 64 -12.93 3.56 6.94
CA LEU A 64 -12.69 2.85 5.67
C LEU A 64 -13.97 2.59 4.88
N ASP A 65 -15.09 2.30 5.56
CA ASP A 65 -16.38 2.05 4.92
C ASP A 65 -17.24 3.30 4.78
N SER A 66 -16.88 4.40 5.44
CA SER A 66 -17.66 5.65 5.44
C SER A 66 -17.60 6.43 4.11
N GLY A 67 -16.62 6.12 3.25
CA GLY A 67 -16.33 6.91 2.04
C GLY A 67 -15.55 8.21 2.31
N ARG A 68 -15.04 8.39 3.53
CA ARG A 68 -14.15 9.50 3.91
C ARG A 68 -12.80 9.42 3.17
N TYR A 69 -12.20 8.23 3.08
CA TYR A 69 -10.96 8.04 2.33
C TYR A 69 -11.25 7.82 0.85
N ARG A 70 -10.71 8.70 0.00
CA ARG A 70 -10.90 8.65 -1.46
C ARG A 70 -9.58 8.49 -2.21
N ASN A 71 -8.54 9.14 -1.72
CA ASN A 71 -7.19 9.05 -2.27
C ASN A 71 -6.35 8.15 -1.38
N ILE A 72 -6.12 6.90 -1.81
CA ILE A 72 -5.36 5.91 -1.05
C ILE A 72 -4.02 5.67 -1.73
N MET A 73 -2.97 5.51 -0.94
CA MET A 73 -1.67 5.04 -1.41
C MET A 73 -1.37 3.68 -0.79
N ASP A 74 -0.96 2.72 -1.61
CA ASP A 74 -0.42 1.44 -1.17
C ASP A 74 1.08 1.41 -1.46
N MET A 75 1.89 1.55 -0.41
CA MET A 75 3.34 1.77 -0.53
C MET A 75 4.10 0.52 -0.99
N ASN A 76 3.52 -0.67 -0.78
CA ASN A 76 4.08 -1.94 -1.21
C ASN A 76 2.96 -2.83 -1.75
N ALA A 77 2.58 -2.58 -3.00
CA ALA A 77 1.38 -3.13 -3.57
C ALA A 77 1.44 -4.63 -3.86
N GLY A 78 2.63 -5.23 -3.93
CA GLY A 78 2.81 -6.63 -4.32
C GLY A 78 2.07 -6.92 -5.63
N LEU A 79 1.05 -7.79 -5.59
CA LEU A 79 0.23 -8.15 -6.76
C LEU A 79 -0.96 -7.20 -7.02
N GLY A 80 -1.12 -6.12 -6.25
CA GLY A 80 -2.26 -5.18 -6.30
C GLY A 80 -3.52 -5.70 -5.59
N SER A 81 -3.37 -6.69 -4.70
CA SER A 81 -4.50 -7.38 -4.06
C SER A 81 -5.17 -6.57 -2.96
N PHE A 82 -4.43 -5.72 -2.24
CA PHE A 82 -5.02 -4.75 -1.33
C PHE A 82 -5.97 -3.79 -2.07
N ALA A 83 -5.50 -3.18 -3.16
CA ALA A 83 -6.31 -2.31 -3.99
C ALA A 83 -7.55 -3.02 -4.56
N ALA A 84 -7.41 -4.28 -4.96
CA ALA A 84 -8.54 -5.09 -5.41
C ALA A 84 -9.55 -5.42 -4.30
N ALA A 85 -9.08 -5.59 -3.07
CA ALA A 85 -9.92 -5.90 -1.92
C ALA A 85 -10.68 -4.69 -1.36
N ILE A 86 -10.12 -3.47 -1.49
CA ILE A 86 -10.76 -2.23 -1.03
C ILE A 86 -11.52 -1.48 -2.14
N HIS A 87 -11.48 -1.99 -3.38
CA HIS A 87 -12.06 -1.33 -4.55
C HIS A 87 -13.51 -0.85 -4.33
N SER A 88 -13.75 0.42 -4.69
CA SER A 88 -15.05 1.08 -4.68
C SER A 88 -15.06 2.21 -5.70
N SER A 89 -16.22 2.60 -6.22
CA SER A 89 -16.36 3.68 -7.20
C SER A 89 -16.03 5.07 -6.66
N LYS A 90 -15.92 5.23 -5.34
CA LYS A 90 -15.67 6.51 -4.65
C LYS A 90 -14.21 6.76 -4.28
N LEU A 91 -13.34 5.77 -4.49
CA LEU A 91 -11.94 5.84 -4.12
C LEU A 91 -11.04 5.30 -5.24
N TRP A 92 -9.77 5.69 -5.20
CA TRP A 92 -8.73 5.13 -6.04
C TRP A 92 -7.49 4.85 -5.19
N VAL A 93 -6.67 3.92 -5.68
CA VAL A 93 -5.44 3.49 -5.00
C VAL A 93 -4.26 3.73 -5.92
N MET A 94 -3.28 4.54 -5.49
CA MET A 94 -1.96 4.58 -6.09
C MET A 94 -1.18 3.36 -5.60
N ASN A 95 -0.90 2.41 -6.48
CA ASN A 95 -0.14 1.22 -6.14
C ASN A 95 1.36 1.49 -6.39
N VAL A 96 2.18 1.32 -5.37
CA VAL A 96 3.62 1.49 -5.50
C VAL A 96 4.31 0.14 -5.39
N VAL A 97 5.18 -0.15 -6.34
CA VAL A 97 6.08 -1.30 -6.28
C VAL A 97 7.46 -0.78 -5.91
N PRO A 98 7.98 -1.07 -4.71
CA PRO A 98 9.33 -0.66 -4.32
C PRO A 98 10.37 -1.18 -5.31
N THR A 99 11.31 -0.33 -5.73
CA THR A 99 12.40 -0.73 -6.64
C THR A 99 13.32 -1.80 -6.06
N ILE A 100 13.38 -1.89 -4.72
CA ILE A 100 14.16 -2.89 -3.99
C ILE A 100 13.44 -4.23 -3.83
N ALA A 101 12.16 -4.33 -4.22
CA ALA A 101 11.43 -5.59 -4.17
C ALA A 101 11.99 -6.58 -5.22
N GLU A 102 12.11 -7.85 -4.85
CA GLU A 102 12.68 -8.88 -5.73
C GLU A 102 11.79 -9.16 -6.96
N ALA A 103 10.47 -9.05 -6.80
CA ALA A 103 9.51 -9.38 -7.83
C ALA A 103 9.03 -8.12 -8.59
N ASN A 104 9.19 -8.13 -9.91
CA ASN A 104 8.60 -7.14 -10.80
C ASN A 104 7.11 -7.44 -11.02
N THR A 105 6.26 -6.83 -10.19
CA THR A 105 4.81 -7.06 -10.18
C THR A 105 4.01 -5.95 -10.84
N LEU A 106 4.64 -4.86 -11.31
CA LEU A 106 3.90 -3.73 -11.89
C LEU A 106 3.08 -4.13 -13.12
N GLY A 107 3.60 -5.06 -13.94
CA GLY A 107 2.84 -5.60 -15.07
C GLY A 107 1.55 -6.32 -14.63
N VAL A 108 1.56 -6.97 -13.46
CA VAL A 108 0.38 -7.62 -12.87
C VAL A 108 -0.66 -6.56 -12.49
N ILE A 109 -0.22 -5.48 -11.87
CA ILE A 109 -1.07 -4.35 -11.46
C ILE A 109 -1.78 -3.75 -12.69
N TYR A 110 -1.05 -3.56 -13.80
CA TYR A 110 -1.63 -3.05 -15.04
C TYR A 110 -2.57 -4.03 -15.74
N GLU A 111 -2.29 -5.34 -15.73
CA GLU A 111 -3.19 -6.35 -16.29
C GLU A 111 -4.50 -6.46 -15.49
N ARG A 112 -4.47 -6.18 -14.19
CA ARG A 112 -5.68 -6.00 -13.34
C ARG A 112 -6.38 -4.65 -13.58
N GLY A 113 -5.73 -3.77 -14.33
CA GLY A 113 -6.17 -2.42 -14.68
C GLY A 113 -6.27 -1.47 -13.49
N LEU A 114 -5.34 -1.64 -12.57
CA LEU A 114 -5.02 -0.70 -11.52
C LEU A 114 -3.92 0.25 -12.01
N ILE A 115 -3.82 1.43 -11.40
CA ILE A 115 -2.70 2.33 -11.64
C ILE A 115 -1.58 2.05 -10.64
N GLY A 116 -0.34 2.21 -11.08
CA GLY A 116 0.79 2.09 -10.19
C GLY A 116 2.10 2.53 -10.81
N ILE A 117 3.12 2.65 -9.98
CA ILE A 117 4.46 3.09 -10.36
C ILE A 117 5.54 2.31 -9.60
N TYR A 118 6.76 2.35 -10.13
CA TYR A 118 7.95 2.05 -9.34
C TYR A 118 8.35 3.27 -8.52
N HIS A 119 8.78 3.05 -7.29
CA HIS A 119 9.35 4.12 -6.46
C HIS A 119 10.36 3.55 -5.48
N ASP A 120 11.33 4.36 -5.09
CA ASP A 120 12.23 4.07 -3.99
C ASP A 120 11.86 4.93 -2.77
N TRP A 121 11.41 4.32 -1.68
CA TRP A 121 11.02 5.06 -0.48
C TRP A 121 12.16 5.71 0.30
N CYS A 122 13.42 5.45 -0.08
CA CYS A 122 14.54 6.28 0.39
C CYS A 122 14.58 7.66 -0.28
N GLU A 123 13.81 7.86 -1.35
CA GLU A 123 13.66 9.11 -2.09
C GLU A 123 12.26 9.72 -1.91
N ALA A 124 12.17 11.04 -2.08
CA ALA A 124 10.90 11.75 -2.02
C ALA A 124 9.96 11.32 -3.17
N PHE A 125 8.70 11.06 -2.85
CA PHE A 125 7.69 10.67 -3.85
C PHE A 125 7.24 11.88 -4.66
N SER A 126 7.18 11.74 -5.98
CA SER A 126 6.82 12.83 -6.89
C SER A 126 5.31 13.12 -6.85
N THR A 127 4.85 13.74 -5.77
CA THR A 127 3.47 14.19 -5.55
C THR A 127 3.43 15.45 -4.70
N TYR A 128 2.32 16.18 -4.78
CA TYR A 128 2.07 17.33 -3.93
C TYR A 128 1.93 16.93 -2.46
N PRO A 129 2.37 17.78 -1.51
CA PRO A 129 2.06 17.57 -0.10
C PRO A 129 0.56 17.43 0.15
N ARG A 130 0.15 16.63 1.14
CA ARG A 130 -1.27 16.45 1.54
C ARG A 130 -2.16 15.94 0.39
N THR A 131 -1.70 14.96 -0.37
CA THR A 131 -2.44 14.33 -1.48
C THR A 131 -3.36 13.20 -1.01
N TYR A 132 -2.89 12.37 -0.09
CA TYR A 132 -3.55 11.12 0.28
C TYR A 132 -4.33 11.24 1.59
N ASP A 133 -5.50 10.60 1.65
CA ASP A 133 -6.33 10.53 2.86
C ASP A 133 -5.95 9.28 3.70
N LEU A 134 -5.45 8.24 3.06
CA LEU A 134 -5.00 6.99 3.68
C LEU A 134 -3.71 6.49 3.03
N ILE A 135 -2.73 6.11 3.84
CA ILE A 135 -1.54 5.39 3.38
C ILE A 135 -1.55 3.99 3.98
N HIS A 136 -1.33 2.99 3.15
CA HIS A 136 -1.18 1.60 3.54
C HIS A 136 0.28 1.19 3.35
N ALA A 137 0.89 0.69 4.42
CA ALA A 137 2.29 0.29 4.45
C ALA A 137 2.41 -1.15 4.98
N HIS A 138 2.46 -2.12 4.07
CA HIS A 138 2.67 -3.53 4.39
C HIS A 138 4.12 -3.94 4.20
N GLY A 139 4.78 -4.33 5.29
CA GLY A 139 6.19 -4.78 5.28
C GLY A 139 7.19 -3.74 4.78
N VAL A 140 6.80 -2.46 4.66
CA VAL A 140 7.67 -1.42 4.08
C VAL A 140 8.90 -1.19 4.96
N PHE A 141 8.72 -1.15 6.29
CA PHE A 141 9.83 -0.86 7.19
C PHE A 141 10.77 -2.05 7.34
N SER A 142 10.25 -3.27 7.29
CA SER A 142 11.08 -4.47 7.18
C SER A 142 11.86 -4.52 5.86
N LEU A 143 11.22 -4.18 4.74
CA LEU A 143 11.85 -4.17 3.42
C LEU A 143 13.00 -3.16 3.34
N TYR A 144 12.87 -2.02 4.02
CA TYR A 144 13.84 -0.91 4.00
C TYR A 144 14.80 -0.86 5.21
N LYS A 145 14.71 -1.82 6.14
CA LYS A 145 15.38 -1.80 7.46
C LYS A 145 16.89 -1.48 7.41
N ASP A 146 17.58 -1.96 6.38
CA ASP A 146 19.04 -1.78 6.20
C ASP A 146 19.39 -0.97 4.94
N LYS A 147 18.42 -0.24 4.37
CA LYS A 147 18.59 0.56 3.14
C LYS A 147 18.57 2.05 3.42
N CYS A 148 17.64 2.52 4.24
CA CYS A 148 17.58 3.91 4.70
C CYS A 148 16.89 4.00 6.05
N LYS A 149 16.90 5.21 6.64
CA LYS A 149 16.33 5.45 7.96
C LYS A 149 14.81 5.42 7.90
N ALA A 150 14.19 4.80 8.89
CA ALA A 150 12.73 4.78 9.01
C ALA A 150 12.15 6.21 9.13
N GLU A 151 12.92 7.12 9.73
CA GLU A 151 12.61 8.54 9.83
C GLU A 151 12.41 9.19 8.47
N ASP A 152 13.24 8.88 7.47
CA ASP A 152 13.16 9.50 6.14
C ASP A 152 11.85 9.09 5.44
N ILE A 153 11.50 7.80 5.53
CA ILE A 153 10.23 7.26 5.01
C ILE A 153 9.04 7.90 5.74
N LEU A 154 9.09 8.01 7.07
CA LEU A 154 8.00 8.58 7.87
C LEU A 154 7.81 10.08 7.61
N LEU A 155 8.89 10.82 7.37
CA LEU A 155 8.82 12.23 6.97
C LEU A 155 8.15 12.39 5.61
N GLU A 156 8.46 11.51 4.66
CA GLU A 156 7.81 11.51 3.35
C GLU A 156 6.33 11.15 3.46
N MET A 157 5.98 10.16 4.30
CA MET A 157 4.59 9.83 4.62
C MET A 157 3.86 11.03 5.23
N ASP A 158 4.49 11.77 6.15
CA ASP A 158 3.90 12.98 6.73
C ASP A 158 3.68 14.08 5.70
N ARG A 159 4.64 14.29 4.81
CA ARG A 159 4.53 15.30 3.75
C ARG A 159 3.31 15.05 2.86
N ILE A 160 3.11 13.80 2.41
CA ILE A 160 2.06 13.45 1.43
C ILE A 160 0.70 13.15 2.06
N LEU A 161 0.65 12.84 3.35
CA LEU A 161 -0.59 12.58 4.07
C LEU A 161 -1.32 13.88 4.44
N ARG A 162 -2.63 13.90 4.20
CA ARG A 162 -3.49 15.00 4.63
C ARG A 162 -3.57 15.07 6.15
N PRO A 163 -3.80 16.26 6.73
CA PRO A 163 -4.20 16.34 8.13
C PRO A 163 -5.47 15.53 8.38
N GLU A 164 -5.55 14.90 9.55
CA GLU A 164 -6.57 13.90 9.89
C GLU A 164 -6.62 12.67 8.97
N GLY A 165 -5.61 12.53 8.10
CA GLY A 165 -5.38 11.34 7.31
C GLY A 165 -4.87 10.20 8.19
N ALA A 166 -5.13 8.98 7.76
CA ALA A 166 -4.73 7.78 8.49
C ALA A 166 -3.60 7.03 7.78
N VAL A 167 -2.85 6.26 8.57
CA VAL A 167 -1.87 5.30 8.08
C VAL A 167 -2.16 3.95 8.70
N ILE A 168 -2.12 2.89 7.90
CA ILE A 168 -2.19 1.51 8.36
C ILE A 168 -0.82 0.89 8.10
N PHE A 169 -0.06 0.68 9.17
CA PHE A 169 1.17 -0.09 9.13
C PHE A 169 0.85 -1.53 9.48
N ARG A 170 1.34 -2.46 8.68
CA ARG A 170 1.33 -3.89 8.99
C ARG A 170 2.74 -4.42 8.79
N ASP A 171 3.37 -4.83 9.89
CA ASP A 171 4.76 -5.28 9.91
C ASP A 171 5.02 -6.10 11.18
N GLU A 172 6.25 -6.61 11.33
CA GLU A 172 6.69 -7.28 12.54
C GLU A 172 6.60 -6.37 13.78
N VAL A 173 6.26 -6.94 14.93
CA VAL A 173 6.01 -6.18 16.16
C VAL A 173 7.20 -5.32 16.62
N ASP A 174 8.44 -5.81 16.47
CA ASP A 174 9.66 -5.09 16.84
C ASP A 174 9.87 -3.85 15.95
N VAL A 175 9.57 -3.97 14.65
CA VAL A 175 9.58 -2.87 13.69
C VAL A 175 8.50 -1.85 14.03
N LEU A 176 7.27 -2.30 14.31
CA LEU A 176 6.17 -1.39 14.64
C LEU A 176 6.37 -0.66 15.97
N ILE A 177 7.07 -1.25 16.95
CA ILE A 177 7.43 -0.54 18.19
C ILE A 177 8.36 0.64 17.89
N LYS A 178 9.34 0.47 17.00
CA LYS A 178 10.23 1.55 16.56
C LYS A 178 9.47 2.63 15.81
N VAL A 179 8.63 2.24 14.84
CA VAL A 179 7.77 3.16 14.09
C VAL A 179 6.86 3.95 15.03
N LYS A 180 6.19 3.28 15.98
CA LYS A 180 5.32 3.90 16.98
C LYS A 180 6.06 4.97 17.80
N LYS A 181 7.31 4.74 18.17
CA LYS A 181 8.14 5.71 18.91
C LYS A 181 8.39 6.98 18.07
N ILE A 182 8.74 6.82 16.80
CA ILE A 182 9.04 7.95 15.90
C ILE A 182 7.76 8.77 15.62
N VAL A 183 6.66 8.11 15.22
CA VAL A 183 5.40 8.81 14.91
C VAL A 183 4.78 9.45 16.14
N GLY A 184 5.05 8.91 17.35
CA GLY A 184 4.70 9.58 18.60
C GLY A 184 5.42 10.92 18.78
N GLY A 185 6.71 10.99 18.41
CA GLY A 185 7.45 12.25 18.33
C GLY A 185 6.90 13.22 17.28
N MET A 186 6.32 12.69 16.20
CA MET A 186 5.61 13.45 15.16
C MET A 186 4.17 13.83 15.55
N ARG A 187 3.75 13.55 16.79
CA ARG A 187 2.41 13.81 17.32
C ARG A 187 1.28 13.16 16.52
N TRP A 188 1.51 11.97 15.98
CA TRP A 188 0.44 11.17 15.41
C TRP A 188 -0.22 10.33 16.51
N ASP A 189 -1.55 10.25 16.48
CA ASP A 189 -2.29 9.37 17.38
C ASP A 189 -2.16 7.94 16.89
N THR A 190 -1.81 7.00 17.78
CA THR A 190 -1.57 5.62 17.37
C THR A 190 -2.41 4.62 18.16
N LYS A 191 -2.84 3.56 17.46
CA LYS A 191 -3.52 2.41 18.04
C LYS A 191 -2.94 1.14 17.44
N MET A 192 -2.31 0.32 18.29
CA MET A 192 -1.82 -0.99 17.90
C MET A 192 -2.91 -2.04 18.14
N VAL A 193 -3.04 -2.98 17.20
CA VAL A 193 -4.03 -4.06 17.21
C VAL A 193 -3.32 -5.35 16.80
N ASP A 194 -3.76 -6.46 17.39
CA ASP A 194 -3.30 -7.79 17.04
C ASP A 194 -3.66 -8.20 15.61
N HIS A 195 -2.92 -9.17 15.08
CA HIS A 195 -3.28 -9.85 13.84
C HIS A 195 -4.67 -10.48 13.95
N GLU A 196 -5.41 -10.55 12.85
CA GLU A 196 -6.76 -11.13 12.85
C GLU A 196 -6.80 -12.64 13.09
N ASP A 197 -5.65 -13.30 13.04
CA ASP A 197 -5.47 -14.73 13.40
C ASP A 197 -5.10 -14.94 14.88
N GLY A 198 -4.97 -13.86 15.64
CA GLY A 198 -4.78 -13.90 17.08
C GLY A 198 -3.51 -13.19 17.56
N PRO A 199 -3.36 -13.07 18.88
CA PRO A 199 -2.30 -12.29 19.51
C PRO A 199 -0.92 -12.95 19.44
N LEU A 200 -0.82 -14.24 19.10
CA LEU A 200 0.45 -14.95 19.01
C LEU A 200 1.17 -14.75 17.67
N VAL A 201 0.50 -14.20 16.66
CA VAL A 201 1.13 -13.90 15.37
C VAL A 201 2.05 -12.67 15.55
N PRO A 202 3.32 -12.74 15.11
CA PRO A 202 4.29 -11.66 15.31
C PRO A 202 4.00 -10.43 14.45
N GLU A 203 3.38 -10.60 13.28
CA GLU A 203 2.88 -9.48 12.47
C GLU A 203 1.73 -8.79 13.21
N LYS A 204 1.82 -7.46 13.35
CA LYS A 204 0.79 -6.65 14.03
C LYS A 204 0.29 -5.55 13.10
N VAL A 205 -0.76 -4.85 13.53
CA VAL A 205 -1.32 -3.71 12.80
C VAL A 205 -1.25 -2.48 13.68
N LEU A 206 -0.57 -1.44 13.21
CA LEU A 206 -0.54 -0.13 13.84
C LEU A 206 -1.33 0.84 12.96
N VAL A 207 -2.43 1.36 13.49
CA VAL A 207 -3.18 2.44 12.86
C VAL A 207 -2.70 3.75 13.47
N ALA A 208 -2.28 4.69 12.63
CA ALA A 208 -1.88 6.03 13.05
C ALA A 208 -2.76 7.09 12.37
N VAL A 209 -3.02 8.21 13.06
CA VAL A 209 -3.78 9.34 12.52
C VAL A 209 -2.96 10.61 12.72
N LYS A 210 -2.71 11.32 11.62
CA LYS A 210 -2.00 12.59 11.64
C LYS A 210 -2.89 13.68 12.21
N GLN A 211 -2.43 14.36 13.24
CA GLN A 211 -3.17 15.48 13.82
C GLN A 211 -3.13 16.72 12.92
N TYR A 212 -4.18 17.53 12.99
CA TYR A 212 -4.18 18.85 12.39
C TYR A 212 -3.45 19.83 13.31
N TRP A 213 -2.35 20.39 12.82
CA TRP A 213 -1.54 21.33 13.59
C TRP A 213 -2.13 22.72 13.45
N VAL A 214 -2.66 23.25 14.55
CA VAL A 214 -3.03 24.66 14.71
C VAL A 214 -2.31 25.21 15.93
N THR A 215 -1.81 26.45 15.84
CA THR A 215 -1.00 27.10 16.89
C THR A 215 -1.80 27.46 18.15
N ASN A 216 -3.06 27.04 18.29
CA ASN A 216 -3.91 27.32 19.43
C ASN A 216 -4.38 26.03 20.11
N SER A 217 -3.45 25.32 20.76
CA SER A 217 -3.81 24.63 21.99
C SER A 217 -3.46 25.60 23.12
N THR A 218 -4.43 26.37 23.59
CA THR A 218 -4.31 27.05 24.88
C THR A 218 -3.94 26.00 25.91
N SER A 219 -2.66 25.98 26.28
CA SER A 219 -2.19 25.32 27.50
C SER A 219 -2.92 26.02 28.64
N THR A 220 -4.02 25.44 29.11
CA THR A 220 -4.47 25.73 30.47
C THR A 220 -3.33 25.31 31.39
N GLN A 221 -2.76 26.32 32.05
CA GLN A 221 -1.73 26.24 33.07
C GLN A 221 -2.10 25.26 34.18
#